data_AF-M1NZY8-F1
#
_entry.id   AF-M1NZY8-F1
#
_cell.length_a   1.000
_cell.length_b   1.000
_cell.length_c   1.000
_cell.angle_alpha   90.00
_cell.angle_beta   90.00
_cell.angle_gamma   90.00
#
_symmetry.space_group_name_H-M   'P 1'
#
loop_
_entity.id
_entity.type
_entity.pdbx_description
1 polymer ?
#
loop_
_entity_poly.entity_id
_entity_poly.type
_entity_poly.pdbx_seq_one_letter_code
_entity_poly.pdbx_strand_id
1 'polypeptide(L)'
;MAEKAGFFSEQGRGRWTWEGNELVDARGDVIAAVRSDVIILGSERLLIESTPGPLQFRARATTGDGAIFTLSQAGMTVGTLTANCDGRDYLLKRTSLWRKERAIIGSDGVTATVRPLISGKVEVYDGPHTASMPAIDAVFLTWGCVLVDSPVRRPRV
;
A
#
# COMPACT_ATOMS: atom_id res chain seq x y z
N MET A 1 3.50 -18.12 11.38
CA MET A 1 4.23 -18.35 10.11
C MET A 1 3.64 -17.37 9.13
N ALA A 2 4.24 -16.18 9.00
CA ALA A 2 3.71 -15.14 8.13
C ALA A 2 3.66 -15.68 6.70
N GLU A 3 2.50 -15.62 6.06
CA GLU A 3 2.37 -15.89 4.63
C GLU A 3 3.38 -14.99 3.90
N LYS A 4 4.43 -15.62 3.36
CA LYS A 4 5.27 -14.98 2.37
C LYS A 4 4.34 -14.52 1.25
N ALA A 5 4.61 -13.39 0.61
CA ALA A 5 3.89 -12.96 -0.61
C ALA A 5 4.15 -13.91 -1.82
N GLY A 6 4.48 -15.18 -1.57
CA GLY A 6 4.72 -16.24 -2.54
C GLY A 6 3.46 -17.01 -2.95
N PHE A 7 2.25 -16.45 -2.79
CA PHE A 7 1.08 -16.94 -3.56
C PHE A 7 1.16 -16.53 -5.04
N PHE A 8 2.18 -15.77 -5.44
CA PHE A 8 2.19 -14.97 -6.66
C PHE A 8 3.28 -15.35 -7.69
N SER A 9 3.52 -16.63 -7.96
CA SER A 9 4.06 -17.07 -9.26
C SER A 9 3.23 -18.26 -9.73
N GLU A 10 2.54 -18.21 -10.87
CA GLU A 10 3.19 -18.69 -12.10
C GLU A 10 2.80 -17.99 -13.42
N GLN A 11 1.76 -17.14 -13.56
CA GLN A 11 1.31 -16.77 -14.93
C GLN A 11 0.87 -15.32 -15.21
N GLY A 12 1.27 -14.34 -14.41
CA GLY A 12 1.06 -12.95 -14.81
C GLY A 12 2.00 -12.04 -14.05
N ARG A 13 2.73 -11.18 -14.77
CA ARG A 13 3.51 -10.06 -14.19
C ARG A 13 2.67 -9.43 -13.08
N GLY A 14 3.05 -9.64 -11.81
CA GLY A 14 2.19 -9.39 -10.65
C GLY A 14 1.65 -7.97 -10.70
N ARG A 15 0.38 -7.88 -11.10
CA ARG A 15 -0.34 -6.63 -11.28
C ARG A 15 -1.61 -6.76 -10.49
N TRP A 16 -1.75 -5.86 -9.54
CA TRP A 16 -2.94 -5.72 -8.72
C TRP A 16 -3.48 -4.31 -8.88
N THR A 17 -4.77 -4.12 -8.65
CA THR A 17 -5.40 -2.81 -8.81
C THR A 17 -6.32 -2.53 -7.64
N TRP A 18 -6.13 -1.38 -7.00
CA TRP A 18 -7.12 -0.84 -6.08
C TRP A 18 -8.27 -0.21 -6.88
N GLU A 19 -9.41 -0.89 -6.91
CA GLU A 19 -10.67 -0.45 -7.51
C GLU A 19 -11.63 -0.04 -6.40
N GLY A 20 -11.75 1.29 -6.16
CA GLY A 20 -12.39 1.74 -4.92
C GLY A 20 -11.71 1.09 -3.72
N ASN A 21 -12.48 0.50 -2.81
CA ASN A 21 -11.93 -0.07 -1.58
C ASN A 21 -11.57 -1.55 -1.71
N GLU A 22 -11.33 -2.06 -2.91
CA GLU A 22 -10.93 -3.46 -3.14
C GLU A 22 -9.63 -3.51 -3.90
N LEU A 23 -8.72 -4.36 -3.45
CA LEU A 23 -7.52 -4.72 -4.19
C LEU A 23 -7.85 -6.01 -4.94
N VAL A 24 -7.82 -5.93 -6.27
CA VAL A 24 -8.06 -7.08 -7.16
C VAL A 24 -6.77 -7.49 -7.85
N ASP A 25 -6.62 -8.79 -8.11
CA ASP A 25 -5.51 -9.31 -8.90
C ASP A 25 -5.75 -9.16 -10.41
N ALA A 26 -4.85 -9.72 -11.23
CA ALA A 26 -4.96 -9.66 -12.68
C ALA A 26 -6.14 -10.45 -13.27
N ARG A 27 -6.72 -11.39 -12.52
CA ARG A 27 -7.90 -12.20 -12.89
C ARG A 27 -9.20 -11.52 -12.47
N GLY A 28 -9.12 -10.49 -11.62
CA GLY A 28 -10.26 -9.80 -11.04
C GLY A 28 -10.69 -10.37 -9.69
N ASP A 29 -9.92 -11.30 -9.12
CA ASP A 29 -10.21 -11.86 -7.80
C ASP A 29 -9.85 -10.84 -6.72
N VAL A 30 -10.75 -10.63 -5.75
CA VAL A 30 -10.52 -9.71 -4.63
C VAL A 30 -9.54 -10.36 -3.66
N ILE A 31 -8.39 -9.72 -3.48
CA ILE A 31 -7.33 -10.17 -2.55
C ILE A 31 -7.35 -9.43 -1.22
N ALA A 32 -7.77 -8.16 -1.23
CA ALA A 32 -7.96 -7.38 0.00
C ALA A 32 -9.09 -6.37 -0.17
N ALA A 33 -9.66 -5.93 0.96
CA ALA A 33 -10.71 -4.93 0.96
C ALA A 33 -10.57 -3.98 2.14
N VAL A 34 -10.99 -2.73 1.98
CA VAL A 34 -11.08 -1.75 3.08
C VAL A 34 -12.55 -1.45 3.38
N ARG A 35 -12.97 -1.66 4.62
CA ARG A 35 -14.36 -1.44 5.07
C ARG A 35 -14.33 -0.82 6.46
N SER A 36 -15.03 0.30 6.65
CA SER A 36 -15.11 0.99 7.95
C SER A 36 -13.73 1.15 8.61
N ASP A 37 -12.77 1.67 7.84
CA ASP A 37 -11.38 1.87 8.24
C ASP A 37 -10.60 0.59 8.62
N VAL A 38 -11.08 -0.58 8.23
CA VAL A 38 -10.37 -1.85 8.42
C VAL A 38 -9.91 -2.42 7.08
N ILE A 39 -8.59 -2.65 6.92
CA ILE A 39 -8.07 -3.55 5.86
C ILE A 39 -8.41 -4.98 6.26
N ILE A 40 -8.98 -5.73 5.32
CA ILE A 40 -9.29 -7.14 5.41
C ILE A 40 -8.44 -7.85 4.35
N LEU A 41 -7.56 -8.76 4.78
CA LEU A 41 -6.72 -9.60 3.91
C LEU A 41 -6.78 -11.04 4.44
N GLY A 42 -7.53 -11.90 3.77
CA GLY A 42 -7.78 -13.26 4.29
C GLY A 42 -8.37 -13.22 5.70
N SER A 43 -7.67 -13.79 6.68
CA SER A 43 -8.04 -13.73 8.10
C SER A 43 -7.53 -12.47 8.83
N GLU A 44 -6.56 -11.77 8.25
CA GLU A 44 -5.92 -10.59 8.84
C GLU A 44 -6.85 -9.38 8.79
N ARG A 45 -6.84 -8.61 9.87
CA ARG A 45 -7.60 -7.36 10.02
C ARG A 45 -6.68 -6.29 10.57
N LEU A 46 -6.61 -5.16 9.88
CA LEU A 46 -5.84 -4.00 10.31
C LEU A 46 -6.76 -2.81 10.44
N LEU A 47 -6.95 -2.31 11.66
CA LEU A 47 -7.63 -1.05 11.90
C LEU A 47 -6.72 0.10 11.50
N ILE A 48 -7.15 0.93 10.54
CA ILE A 48 -6.39 2.04 9.98
C ILE A 48 -6.90 3.35 10.56
N GLU A 49 -5.98 4.22 10.90
CA GLU A 49 -6.22 5.61 11.21
C GLU A 49 -5.38 6.44 10.25
N SER A 50 -5.97 7.46 9.61
CA SER A 50 -5.20 8.36 8.75
C SER A 50 -5.54 9.81 9.06
N THR A 51 -4.51 10.65 9.06
CA THR A 51 -4.66 12.10 9.18
C THR A 51 -4.21 12.72 7.86
N PRO A 52 -5.14 12.99 6.94
CA PRO A 52 -4.87 13.79 5.76
C PRO A 52 -4.88 15.27 6.16
N GLY A 53 -3.75 15.96 6.03
CA GLY A 53 -3.63 17.39 6.30
C GLY A 53 -2.88 18.13 5.18
N PRO A 54 -3.14 19.43 4.98
CA PRO A 54 -2.46 20.24 3.97
C PRO A 54 -0.94 20.38 4.21
N LEU A 55 -0.49 20.09 5.44
CA LEU A 55 0.90 20.20 5.86
C LEU A 55 1.54 18.85 6.18
N GLN A 56 0.74 17.83 6.55
CA GLN A 56 1.25 16.54 7.03
C GLN A 56 0.32 15.39 6.66
N PHE A 57 0.89 14.34 6.07
CA PHE A 57 0.25 13.04 5.88
C PHE A 57 0.82 12.01 6.86
N ARG A 58 -0.07 11.32 7.58
CA ARG A 58 0.23 10.14 8.40
C ARG A 58 -0.87 9.10 8.28
N ALA A 59 -0.47 7.83 8.28
CA ALA A 59 -1.36 6.70 8.46
C ALA A 59 -0.74 5.73 9.48
N ARG A 60 -1.59 5.11 10.28
CA ARG A 60 -1.25 4.08 11.26
C ARG A 60 -2.21 2.93 11.07
N ALA A 61 -1.74 1.70 11.22
CA ALA A 61 -2.64 0.57 11.35
C ALA A 61 -2.25 -0.34 12.51
N THR A 62 -3.24 -1.00 13.12
CA THR A 62 -3.04 -1.99 14.19
C THR A 62 -3.67 -3.31 13.76
N THR A 63 -2.90 -4.38 13.77
CA THR A 63 -3.37 -5.74 13.49
C THR A 63 -4.16 -6.32 14.67
N GLY A 64 -4.88 -7.41 14.45
CA GLY A 64 -5.63 -8.10 15.52
C GLY A 64 -4.76 -8.65 16.66
N ASP A 65 -3.48 -8.93 16.40
CA ASP A 65 -2.49 -9.37 17.39
C ASP A 65 -1.67 -8.22 17.99
N GLY A 66 -1.95 -6.97 17.62
CA GLY A 66 -1.36 -5.77 18.22
C GLY A 66 -0.10 -5.26 17.55
N ALA A 67 0.36 -5.85 16.44
CA ALA A 67 1.43 -5.29 15.63
C ALA A 67 1.03 -3.92 15.06
N ILE A 68 2.00 -3.01 15.00
CA ILE A 68 1.77 -1.61 14.60
C ILE A 68 2.48 -1.32 13.29
N PHE A 69 1.72 -0.71 12.39
CA PHE A 69 2.17 -0.27 11.08
C PHE A 69 2.05 1.25 11.03
N THR A 70 3.05 1.91 10.49
CA THR A 70 3.07 3.38 10.37
C THR A 70 3.56 3.80 9.00
N LEU A 71 3.01 4.91 8.51
CA LEU A 71 3.40 5.55 7.26
C LEU A 71 3.32 7.06 7.45
N SER A 72 4.35 7.80 7.08
CA SER A 72 4.39 9.25 7.24
C SER A 72 5.20 9.92 6.13
N GLN A 73 4.90 11.18 5.83
CA GLN A 73 5.77 11.95 4.94
C GLN A 73 7.14 12.21 5.58
N ALA A 74 8.21 12.06 4.81
CA ALA A 74 9.59 12.23 5.28
C ALA A 74 10.07 13.70 5.28
N GLY A 75 9.31 14.62 4.68
CA GLY A 75 9.68 16.02 4.54
C GLY A 75 8.49 16.95 4.34
N MET A 76 8.72 18.10 3.71
CA MET A 76 7.68 19.12 3.47
C MET A 76 6.63 18.70 2.42
N THR A 77 6.97 17.74 1.57
CA THR A 77 6.06 17.22 0.54
C THR A 77 5.85 15.73 0.74
N VAL A 78 4.73 15.23 0.22
CA VAL A 78 4.46 13.79 0.12
C VAL A 78 5.32 13.09 -0.95
N GLY A 79 6.34 13.74 -1.51
CA GLY A 79 7.22 13.16 -2.53
C GLY A 79 7.96 11.91 -2.04
N THR A 80 8.24 11.85 -0.74
CA THR A 80 8.84 10.70 -0.07
C THR A 80 8.05 10.40 1.20
N LEU A 81 7.65 9.14 1.37
CA LEU A 81 7.10 8.63 2.63
C LEU A 81 8.05 7.59 3.21
N THR A 82 8.09 7.53 4.54
CA THR A 82 8.73 6.46 5.30
C THR A 82 7.65 5.63 5.96
N ALA A 83 7.86 4.32 6.01
CA ALA A 83 6.97 3.40 6.68
C ALA A 83 7.75 2.42 7.55
N ASN A 84 7.11 1.97 8.62
CA ASN A 84 7.55 0.83 9.41
C ASN A 84 6.36 -0.11 9.58
N CYS A 85 6.49 -1.35 9.11
CA CYS A 85 5.50 -2.40 9.26
C CYS A 85 6.05 -3.43 10.22
N ASP A 86 5.70 -3.34 11.50
CA ASP A 86 6.13 -4.32 12.50
C ASP A 86 7.66 -4.54 12.48
N GLY A 87 8.41 -3.44 12.58
CA GLY A 87 9.88 -3.44 12.56
C GLY A 87 10.53 -3.48 11.17
N ARG A 88 9.75 -3.63 10.09
CA ARG A 88 10.26 -3.63 8.71
C ARG A 88 10.14 -2.25 8.08
N ASP A 89 11.27 -1.65 7.74
CA ASP A 89 11.32 -0.30 7.19
C ASP A 89 11.16 -0.30 5.67
N TYR A 90 10.39 0.69 5.19
CA TYR A 90 10.19 0.93 3.77
C TYR A 90 10.30 2.42 3.43
N LEU A 91 10.78 2.69 2.22
CA LEU A 91 10.76 4.01 1.60
C LEU A 91 9.82 4.01 0.39
N LEU A 92 8.87 4.95 0.36
CA LEU A 92 7.94 5.13 -0.75
C LEU A 92 8.26 6.44 -1.46
N LYS A 93 9.02 6.35 -2.55
CA LYS A 93 9.57 7.50 -3.26
C LYS A 93 8.85 7.73 -4.58
N ARG A 94 8.39 8.96 -4.83
CA ARG A 94 7.86 9.32 -6.15
C ARG A 94 8.96 9.22 -7.21
N THR A 95 8.68 8.48 -8.28
CA THR A 95 9.58 8.30 -9.44
C THR A 95 9.22 9.25 -10.58
N SER A 96 8.00 9.81 -10.57
CA SER A 96 7.53 10.75 -11.59
C SER A 96 6.77 11.91 -10.95
N LEU A 97 7.14 13.14 -11.32
CA LEU A 97 6.40 14.35 -10.94
C LEU A 97 5.04 14.47 -11.66
N TRP A 98 4.93 13.88 -12.85
CA TRP A 98 3.73 13.97 -13.68
C TRP A 98 2.71 12.86 -13.41
N ARG A 99 3.17 11.63 -13.14
CA ARG A 99 2.28 10.46 -13.00
C ARG A 99 2.01 10.05 -11.55
N LYS A 100 2.50 10.81 -10.56
CA LYS A 100 2.47 10.49 -9.12
C LYS A 100 2.86 9.03 -8.82
N GLU A 101 3.66 8.42 -9.68
CA GLU A 101 4.11 7.05 -9.54
C GLU A 101 5.11 6.95 -8.40
N ARG A 102 5.07 5.86 -7.63
CA ARG A 102 5.97 5.59 -6.51
C ARG A 102 6.62 4.24 -6.60
N ALA A 103 7.89 4.17 -6.25
CA ALA A 103 8.55 2.91 -5.90
C ALA A 103 8.43 2.67 -4.39
N ILE A 104 8.06 1.47 -4.00
CA ILE A 104 8.17 0.93 -2.64
C ILE A 104 9.52 0.21 -2.57
N ILE A 105 10.36 0.63 -1.62
CA ILE A 105 11.74 0.17 -1.48
C ILE A 105 11.88 -0.42 -0.07
N GLY A 106 12.17 -1.71 0.02
CA GLY A 106 12.52 -2.40 1.27
C GLY A 106 14.04 -2.52 1.44
N SER A 107 14.49 -3.39 2.34
CA SER A 107 15.92 -3.63 2.62
C SER A 107 16.71 -4.08 1.39
N ASP A 108 16.08 -4.87 0.52
CA ASP A 108 16.76 -5.53 -0.59
C ASP A 108 16.65 -4.74 -1.90
N GLY A 109 15.88 -3.65 -1.92
CA GLY A 109 15.62 -2.84 -3.10
C GLY A 109 14.14 -2.64 -3.39
N VAL A 110 13.80 -2.39 -4.67
CA VAL A 110 12.42 -2.11 -5.08
C VAL A 110 11.56 -3.37 -4.97
N THR A 111 10.54 -3.31 -4.11
CA THR A 111 9.59 -4.40 -3.87
C THR A 111 8.31 -4.23 -4.66
N ALA A 112 7.88 -2.99 -4.97
CA ALA A 112 6.71 -2.74 -5.81
C ALA A 112 6.76 -1.33 -6.43
N THR A 113 5.98 -1.13 -7.48
CA THR A 113 5.70 0.19 -8.06
C THR A 113 4.19 0.47 -8.04
N VAL A 114 3.79 1.65 -7.56
CA VAL A 114 2.41 2.08 -7.44
C VAL A 114 2.13 3.21 -8.42
N ARG A 115 1.09 3.07 -9.24
CA ARG A 115 0.70 4.02 -10.28
C ARG A 115 -0.79 4.41 -10.15
N PRO A 116 -1.09 5.60 -9.63
CA PRO A 116 -2.44 6.15 -9.67
C PRO A 116 -2.88 6.48 -11.11
N LEU A 117 -4.13 6.16 -11.45
CA LEU A 117 -4.74 6.49 -12.74
C LEU A 117 -5.77 7.61 -12.61
N ILE A 118 -6.04 8.32 -13.72
CA ILE A 118 -7.06 9.38 -13.79
C ILE A 118 -8.46 8.84 -13.44
N SER A 119 -8.73 7.55 -13.72
CA SER A 119 -9.97 6.86 -13.36
C SER A 119 -10.20 6.70 -11.85
N GLY A 120 -9.21 7.02 -11.01
CA GLY A 120 -9.25 6.78 -9.56
C GLY A 120 -8.86 5.35 -9.15
N LYS A 121 -8.57 4.47 -10.12
CA LYS A 121 -7.88 3.19 -9.90
C LYS A 121 -6.41 3.44 -9.54
N VAL A 122 -5.83 2.56 -8.73
CA VAL A 122 -4.39 2.60 -8.43
C VAL A 122 -3.81 1.24 -8.76
N GLU A 123 -2.98 1.19 -9.79
CA GLU A 123 -2.28 -0.04 -10.18
C GLU A 123 -1.04 -0.23 -9.31
N VAL A 124 -0.75 -1.47 -8.99
CA VAL A 124 0.44 -1.89 -8.27
C VAL A 124 1.10 -2.99 -9.09
N TYR A 125 2.40 -2.85 -9.27
CA TYR A 125 3.23 -3.76 -10.06
C TYR A 125 4.35 -4.32 -9.17
N ASP A 126 4.58 -5.62 -9.28
CA ASP A 126 5.69 -6.31 -8.63
C ASP A 126 7.03 -5.66 -9.00
N GLY A 127 7.84 -5.43 -7.97
CA GLY A 127 9.25 -5.11 -8.12
C GLY A 127 10.12 -6.37 -8.15
N PRO A 128 11.41 -6.25 -8.50
CA PRO A 128 12.36 -7.35 -8.48
C PRO A 128 12.47 -8.07 -7.12
N HIS A 129 12.19 -7.35 -6.02
CA HIS A 129 12.27 -7.88 -4.65
C HIS A 129 10.89 -8.06 -4.00
N THR A 130 9.82 -8.22 -4.79
CA THR A 130 8.45 -8.43 -4.25
C THR A 130 8.39 -9.57 -3.24
N ALA A 131 9.10 -10.67 -3.49
CA ALA A 131 9.08 -11.86 -2.65
C ALA A 131 9.62 -11.65 -1.23
N SER A 132 10.39 -10.58 -0.96
CA SER A 132 10.85 -10.25 0.39
C SER A 132 9.89 -9.38 1.19
N MET A 133 8.83 -8.85 0.57
CA MET A 133 7.80 -8.07 1.24
C MET A 133 6.61 -8.96 1.64
N PRO A 134 6.21 -9.01 2.92
CA PRO A 134 4.98 -9.69 3.34
C PRO A 134 3.72 -9.10 2.65
N ALA A 135 2.72 -9.93 2.39
CA ALA A 135 1.50 -9.49 1.72
C ALA A 135 0.74 -8.42 2.53
N ILE A 136 0.70 -8.56 3.85
CA ILE A 136 0.09 -7.59 4.77
C ILE A 136 0.76 -6.21 4.69
N ASP A 137 2.09 -6.17 4.59
CA ASP A 137 2.87 -4.95 4.38
C ASP A 137 2.50 -4.33 3.02
N ALA A 138 2.48 -5.15 1.95
CA ALA A 138 2.15 -4.69 0.60
C ALA A 138 0.76 -4.02 0.55
N VAL A 139 -0.25 -4.63 1.18
CA VAL A 139 -1.61 -4.09 1.25
C VAL A 139 -1.65 -2.78 2.03
N PHE A 140 -1.02 -2.71 3.20
CA PHE A 140 -0.97 -1.47 4.00
C PHE A 140 -0.26 -0.33 3.25
N LEU A 141 0.93 -0.60 2.68
CA LEU A 141 1.75 0.41 2.01
C LEU A 141 1.06 0.95 0.74
N THR A 142 0.46 0.08 -0.06
CA THR A 142 -0.25 0.48 -1.28
C THR A 142 -1.57 1.19 -0.96
N TRP A 143 -2.26 0.83 0.13
CA TRP A 143 -3.39 1.60 0.63
C TRP A 143 -2.97 2.99 1.12
N GLY A 144 -1.80 3.11 1.74
CA GLY A 144 -1.19 4.40 2.07
C GLY A 144 -1.02 5.30 0.84
N CYS A 145 -0.54 4.73 -0.28
CA CYS A 145 -0.47 5.44 -1.57
C CYS A 145 -1.85 5.86 -2.08
N VAL A 146 -2.87 5.02 -1.92
CA VAL A 146 -4.24 5.36 -2.27
C VAL A 146 -4.70 6.60 -1.50
N LEU A 147 -4.52 6.63 -0.17
CA LEU A 147 -4.96 7.72 0.69
C LEU A 147 -4.29 9.06 0.34
N VAL A 148 -3.00 9.02 -0.05
CA VAL A 148 -2.22 10.24 -0.32
C VAL A 148 -2.34 10.75 -1.77
N ASP A 149 -2.49 9.85 -2.74
CA ASP A 149 -2.40 10.21 -4.17
C ASP A 149 -3.74 10.17 -4.92
N SER A 150 -4.80 9.56 -4.36
CA SER A 150 -6.13 9.47 -4.97
C SER A 150 -7.12 10.47 -4.35
N PRO A 151 -7.22 11.71 -4.87
CA PRO A 151 -8.01 12.80 -4.27
C PRO A 151 -9.53 12.55 -4.25
N VAL A 152 -10.04 11.56 -4.99
CA VAL A 152 -11.46 11.20 -5.04
C VAL A 152 -11.89 10.41 -3.79
N ARG A 153 -10.93 9.82 -3.07
CA ARG A 153 -11.19 9.02 -1.87
C ARG A 153 -11.03 9.88 -0.62
N ARG A 154 -12.09 10.62 -0.28
CA ARG A 154 -12.36 10.91 1.14
C ARG A 154 -13.26 9.78 1.62
N PRO A 155 -12.75 8.77 2.35
CA PRO A 155 -13.63 7.84 3.05
C PRO A 155 -14.58 8.69 3.89
N ARG A 156 -15.88 8.58 3.63
CA ARG A 156 -16.85 9.16 4.57
C ARG A 156 -16.77 8.27 5.81
N VAL A 157 -16.36 8.89 6.92
CA VAL A 157 -16.52 8.36 8.28
C VAL A 157 -17.99 8.04 8.52
#